data_AF-A0AAW8F0P0-F1
#
_entry.id   AF-A0AAW8F0P0-F1
#
_cell.length_a   1.000
_cell.length_b   1.000
_cell.length_c   1.000
_cell.angle_alpha   90.00
_cell.angle_beta   90.00
_cell.angle_gamma   90.00
#
_symmetry.space_group_name_H-M   'P 1'
#
loop_
_entity.id
_entity.type
_entity.pdbx_description
1 polymer ?
#
loop_
_entity_poly.entity_id
_entity_poly.type
_entity_poly.pdbx_seq_one_letter_code
_entity_poly.pdbx_strand_id
1 'polypeptide(L)'
;MTSMRRGVAVLAALVAAGAILTACTGPAEKTVDYTASAVTVSAGEILVVDFGEVNPSVGDDWVITTEPDPAVLGEGDSEFTTDAPDGMTGAPGELVYRFPTTGAGTTVIAFEYRFRGEVPEDIEDQKTAEITVTVK
;
A
#
# COMPACT_ATOMS: atom_id res chain seq x y z
N MET A 1 81.31 2.84 0.56
CA MET A 1 80.43 3.50 1.55
C MET A 1 79.24 2.59 1.80
N THR A 2 79.16 2.12 3.05
CA THR A 2 78.04 1.51 3.79
C THR A 2 76.67 2.07 3.34
N SER A 3 75.57 1.35 3.18
CA SER A 3 74.89 0.40 4.09
C SER A 3 73.90 -0.45 3.23
N MET A 4 73.77 -1.77 3.43
CA MET A 4 73.06 -2.54 4.46
C MET A 4 71.69 -3.05 3.98
N ARG A 5 71.52 -4.36 4.19
CA ARG A 5 70.49 -5.28 3.70
C ARG A 5 69.15 -5.18 4.46
N ARG A 6 68.08 -5.53 3.74
CA ARG A 6 66.89 -6.33 4.14
C ARG A 6 65.96 -5.77 5.25
N GLY A 7 64.71 -5.54 4.86
CA GLY A 7 63.53 -5.62 5.73
C GLY A 7 62.37 -6.26 4.96
N VAL A 8 61.93 -7.43 5.40
CA VAL A 8 60.73 -8.17 4.96
C VAL A 8 59.59 -7.76 5.87
N ALA A 9 58.39 -7.44 5.35
CA ALA A 9 57.07 -7.73 5.95
C ALA A 9 55.92 -7.04 5.18
N VAL A 10 55.01 -7.80 4.54
CA VAL A 10 53.60 -8.04 4.95
C VAL A 10 52.70 -6.79 4.74
N LEU A 11 51.68 -6.73 3.86
CA LEU A 11 50.37 -7.40 3.92
C LEU A 11 49.60 -7.21 2.59
N ALA A 12 48.86 -8.25 2.21
CA ALA A 12 47.78 -8.21 1.23
C ALA A 12 46.46 -7.68 1.84
N ALA A 13 45.65 -6.97 1.06
CA ALA A 13 44.18 -6.80 1.16
C ALA A 13 43.74 -5.90 -0.01
N LEU A 14 43.10 -6.35 -1.11
CA LEU A 14 41.78 -6.99 -1.21
C LEU A 14 40.71 -6.21 -0.43
N VAL A 15 40.13 -5.16 -1.03
CA VAL A 15 38.70 -4.84 -0.85
C VAL A 15 38.16 -4.24 -2.14
N ALA A 16 37.41 -5.06 -2.87
CA ALA A 16 36.49 -4.63 -3.89
C ALA A 16 35.50 -3.63 -3.27
N ALA A 17 35.45 -2.41 -3.79
CA ALA A 17 34.43 -1.43 -3.46
C ALA A 17 33.09 -1.88 -4.07
N GLY A 18 32.46 -2.86 -3.44
CA GLY A 18 31.07 -3.20 -3.68
C GLY A 18 30.20 -2.08 -3.14
N ALA A 19 29.65 -1.26 -4.03
CA ALA A 19 28.58 -0.32 -3.70
C ALA A 19 27.33 -1.14 -3.31
N ILE A 20 27.13 -1.33 -2.01
CA ILE A 20 25.89 -1.87 -1.47
C ILE A 20 24.86 -0.74 -1.58
N LEU A 21 24.10 -0.71 -2.67
CA LEU A 21 22.85 0.03 -2.72
C LEU A 21 21.85 -0.72 -1.83
N THR A 22 21.78 -0.33 -0.56
CA THR A 22 20.63 -0.66 0.30
C THR A 22 19.43 0.08 -0.26
N ALA A 23 18.73 -0.55 -1.21
CA ALA A 23 17.36 -0.19 -1.50
C ALA A 23 16.55 -0.54 -0.24
N CYS A 24 16.04 0.46 0.46
CA CYS A 24 14.96 0.28 1.41
C CYS A 24 13.71 -0.10 0.61
N THR A 25 13.61 -1.37 0.21
CA THR A 25 12.40 -1.90 -0.41
C THR A 25 11.37 -2.07 0.70
N GLY A 26 10.32 -1.26 0.70
CA GLY A 26 9.17 -1.44 1.58
C GLY A 26 8.46 -2.78 1.32
N PRO A 27 7.41 -3.10 2.09
CA PRO A 27 6.59 -4.28 1.81
C PRO A 27 6.08 -4.25 0.36
N ALA A 28 6.03 -5.43 -0.28
CA ALA A 28 5.43 -5.53 -1.61
C ALA A 28 3.92 -5.30 -1.52
N GLU A 29 3.34 -4.74 -2.58
CA GLU A 29 1.92 -4.41 -2.63
C GLU A 29 1.18 -5.28 -3.64
N LYS A 30 -0.05 -5.65 -3.27
CA LYS A 30 -1.01 -6.32 -4.13
C LYS A 30 -2.21 -5.41 -4.33
N THR A 31 -2.26 -4.73 -5.46
CA THR A 31 -3.39 -3.85 -5.82
C THR A 31 -4.52 -4.62 -6.51
N VAL A 32 -5.76 -4.32 -6.13
CA VAL A 32 -6.99 -4.74 -6.80
C VAL A 32 -7.97 -3.58 -6.89
N ASP A 33 -8.79 -3.56 -7.92
CA ASP A 33 -9.93 -2.63 -8.03
C ASP A 33 -11.03 -3.01 -7.03
N TYR A 34 -11.77 -2.03 -6.53
CA TYR A 34 -12.85 -2.21 -5.55
C TYR A 34 -13.97 -3.15 -6.04
N THR A 35 -14.10 -3.35 -7.36
CA THR A 35 -15.08 -4.29 -7.94
C THR A 35 -14.64 -5.75 -7.88
N ALA A 36 -13.42 -6.04 -7.42
CA ALA A 36 -12.93 -7.40 -7.23
C ALA A 36 -13.76 -8.12 -6.16
N SER A 37 -14.34 -9.28 -6.48
CA SER A 37 -15.09 -10.07 -5.51
C SER A 37 -14.20 -10.89 -4.57
N ALA A 38 -12.97 -11.20 -4.99
CA ALA A 38 -12.02 -11.94 -4.18
C ALA A 38 -10.56 -11.68 -4.60
N VAL A 39 -9.65 -11.83 -3.65
CA VAL A 39 -8.20 -11.70 -3.87
C VAL A 39 -7.41 -12.66 -2.98
N THR A 40 -6.31 -13.19 -3.50
CA THR A 40 -5.29 -13.88 -2.71
C THR A 40 -4.06 -13.01 -2.59
N VAL A 41 -3.55 -12.86 -1.37
CA VAL A 41 -2.41 -12.03 -0.98
C VAL A 41 -1.39 -12.91 -0.27
N SER A 42 -0.09 -12.65 -0.45
CA SER A 42 0.96 -13.39 0.24
C SER A 42 1.22 -12.78 1.63
N ALA A 43 1.56 -13.60 2.61
CA ALA A 43 1.97 -13.10 3.92
C ALA A 43 3.16 -12.13 3.81
N GLY A 44 3.04 -10.97 4.46
CA GLY A 44 4.02 -9.88 4.41
C GLY A 44 3.79 -8.86 3.29
N GLU A 45 2.84 -9.09 2.38
CA GLU A 45 2.38 -8.07 1.43
C GLU A 45 1.36 -7.13 2.08
N ILE A 46 1.16 -5.96 1.45
CA ILE A 46 0.06 -5.04 1.72
C ILE A 46 -0.99 -5.24 0.62
N LEU A 47 -2.24 -5.51 1.00
CA LEU A 47 -3.36 -5.42 0.06
C LEU A 47 -3.71 -3.94 -0.15
N VAL A 48 -3.81 -3.52 -1.40
CA VAL A 48 -4.26 -2.17 -1.78
C VAL A 48 -5.57 -2.32 -2.54
N VAL A 49 -6.65 -1.73 -2.03
CA VAL A 49 -7.94 -1.65 -2.73
C VAL A 49 -8.05 -0.27 -3.36
N ASP A 50 -8.14 -0.25 -4.68
CA ASP A 50 -8.21 0.95 -5.51
C ASP A 50 -9.66 1.30 -5.84
N PHE A 51 -10.07 2.52 -5.48
CA PHE A 51 -11.40 3.06 -5.74
C PHE A 51 -11.43 4.01 -6.94
N GLY A 52 -10.28 4.25 -7.55
CA GLY A 52 -10.10 5.19 -8.65
C GLY A 52 -10.25 6.65 -8.23
N GLU A 53 -10.56 7.48 -9.22
CA GLU A 53 -10.75 8.92 -9.05
C GLU A 53 -12.02 9.23 -8.24
N VAL A 54 -11.86 9.99 -7.15
CA VAL A 54 -12.93 10.56 -6.33
C VAL A 54 -12.69 12.05 -6.12
N ASN A 55 -13.73 12.81 -5.74
CA ASN A 55 -13.58 14.19 -5.34
C ASN A 55 -14.19 14.47 -3.95
N PRO A 56 -13.37 14.35 -2.88
CA PRO A 56 -13.84 14.59 -1.51
C PRO A 56 -14.36 16.01 -1.30
N SER A 57 -13.92 16.99 -2.10
CA SER A 57 -14.36 18.39 -1.96
C SER A 57 -15.79 18.66 -2.39
N VAL A 58 -16.35 17.81 -3.26
CA VAL A 58 -17.78 17.85 -3.62
C VAL A 58 -18.63 16.90 -2.77
N GLY A 59 -17.95 16.01 -2.02
CA GLY A 59 -18.53 15.09 -1.06
C GLY A 59 -18.40 13.62 -1.43
N ASP A 60 -17.66 13.24 -2.46
CA ASP A 60 -17.45 11.84 -2.80
C ASP A 60 -16.59 11.14 -1.74
N ASP A 61 -17.04 9.98 -1.26
CA ASP A 61 -16.32 9.19 -0.29
C ASP A 61 -16.64 7.70 -0.44
N TRP A 62 -15.70 6.85 -0.03
CA TRP A 62 -15.90 5.41 0.14
C TRP A 62 -15.51 5.05 1.56
N VAL A 63 -16.42 4.42 2.29
CA VAL A 63 -16.21 4.10 3.71
C VAL A 63 -16.25 2.60 3.95
N ILE A 64 -15.41 2.12 4.86
CA ILE A 64 -15.46 0.74 5.35
C ILE A 64 -16.78 0.55 6.12
N THR A 65 -17.55 -0.46 5.73
CA THR A 65 -18.78 -0.90 6.41
C THR A 65 -18.60 -2.25 7.09
N THR A 66 -17.62 -3.05 6.67
CA THR A 66 -17.18 -4.27 7.35
C THR A 66 -15.67 -4.30 7.44
N GLU A 67 -15.16 -4.19 8.66
CA GLU A 67 -13.73 -4.35 8.97
C GLU A 67 -13.30 -5.81 8.80
N PRO A 68 -12.05 -6.08 8.38
CA PRO A 68 -11.52 -7.43 8.32
C PRO A 68 -11.33 -8.01 9.73
N ASP A 69 -11.14 -9.32 9.77
CA ASP A 69 -10.62 -10.01 10.95
C ASP A 69 -9.18 -9.53 11.20
N PRO A 70 -8.89 -8.89 12.35
CA PRO A 70 -7.57 -8.36 12.67
C PRO A 70 -6.47 -9.45 12.75
N ALA A 71 -6.85 -10.73 12.88
CA ALA A 71 -5.90 -11.84 12.81
C ALA A 71 -5.42 -12.14 11.38
N VAL A 72 -6.10 -11.64 10.35
CA VAL A 72 -5.79 -11.87 8.93
C VAL A 72 -5.22 -10.61 8.28
N LEU A 73 -5.90 -9.47 8.42
CA LEU A 73 -5.47 -8.16 7.91
C LEU A 73 -5.49 -7.12 9.03
N GLY A 74 -4.63 -6.12 8.98
CA GLY A 74 -4.74 -4.92 9.82
C GLY A 74 -5.91 -4.03 9.43
N GLU A 75 -6.10 -2.95 10.20
CA GLU A 75 -7.06 -1.89 9.88
C GLU A 75 -6.76 -1.27 8.50
N GLY A 76 -7.80 -0.81 7.81
CA GLY A 76 -7.68 -0.19 6.50
C GLY A 76 -7.32 1.30 6.60
N ASP A 77 -6.10 1.65 6.20
CA ASP A 77 -5.67 3.04 6.11
C ASP A 77 -6.03 3.62 4.74
N SER A 78 -6.80 4.71 4.71
CA SER A 78 -7.11 5.40 3.46
C SER A 78 -6.00 6.39 3.07
N GLU A 79 -5.71 6.46 1.78
CA GLU A 79 -4.77 7.40 1.19
C GLU A 79 -5.40 8.04 -0.05
N PHE A 80 -5.39 9.38 -0.09
CA PHE A 80 -5.86 10.16 -1.23
C PHE A 80 -4.70 10.92 -1.85
N THR A 81 -4.54 10.80 -3.17
CA THR A 81 -3.47 11.46 -3.92
C THR A 81 -4.03 12.21 -5.11
N THR A 82 -3.47 13.36 -5.43
CA THR A 82 -3.92 14.20 -6.55
C THR A 82 -2.71 14.71 -7.33
N ASP A 83 -2.84 14.80 -8.65
CA ASP A 83 -1.84 15.39 -9.54
C ASP A 83 -1.96 16.92 -9.62
N ALA A 84 -2.89 17.52 -8.89
CA ALA A 84 -3.05 18.96 -8.84
C ALA A 84 -1.80 19.64 -8.25
N PRO A 85 -1.42 20.83 -8.74
CA PRO A 85 -0.28 21.56 -8.19
C PRO A 85 -0.41 21.83 -6.68
N ASP A 86 0.71 21.80 -5.96
CA ASP A 86 0.76 22.10 -4.53
C ASP A 86 0.01 23.39 -4.18
N GLY A 87 -0.84 23.29 -3.14
CA GLY A 87 -1.67 24.40 -2.68
C GLY A 87 -2.99 24.60 -3.45
N MET A 88 -3.23 23.83 -4.52
CA MET A 88 -4.55 23.76 -5.15
C MET A 88 -5.46 22.84 -4.34
N THR A 89 -6.60 23.38 -3.89
CA THR A 89 -7.60 22.63 -3.11
C THR A 89 -8.80 22.28 -3.96
N GLY A 90 -9.39 21.11 -3.70
CA GLY A 90 -10.66 20.69 -4.31
C GLY A 90 -10.55 19.99 -5.66
N ALA A 91 -9.33 19.66 -6.09
CA ALA A 91 -9.12 18.81 -7.23
C ALA A 91 -9.53 17.36 -6.90
N PRO A 92 -10.06 16.62 -7.89
CA PRO A 92 -10.22 15.17 -7.78
C PRO A 92 -8.85 14.49 -7.65
N GLY A 93 -8.88 13.23 -7.24
CA GLY A 93 -7.68 12.41 -7.07
C GLY A 93 -8.01 10.95 -6.80
N GLU A 94 -6.98 10.12 -6.78
CA GLU A 94 -7.09 8.68 -6.57
C GLU A 94 -7.25 8.36 -5.08
N LEU A 95 -8.22 7.51 -4.76
CA LEU A 95 -8.44 6.97 -3.40
C LEU A 95 -8.07 5.49 -3.36
N VAL A 96 -7.24 5.14 -2.39
CA VAL A 96 -6.92 3.75 -2.07
C VAL A 96 -7.08 3.47 -0.58
N TYR A 97 -7.38 2.21 -0.26
CA TYR A 97 -7.27 1.67 1.10
C TYR A 97 -6.16 0.63 1.17
N ARG A 98 -5.30 0.72 2.19
CA ARG A 98 -4.14 -0.16 2.38
C ARG A 98 -4.36 -1.03 3.63
N PHE A 99 -4.21 -2.34 3.47
CA PHE A 99 -4.39 -3.33 4.52
C PHE A 99 -3.12 -4.17 4.65
N PRO A 100 -2.31 -3.98 5.71
CA PRO A 100 -1.16 -4.84 5.96
C PRO A 100 -1.64 -6.26 6.33
N THR A 101 -0.95 -7.28 5.86
CA THR A 101 -1.26 -8.66 6.28
C THR A 101 -0.76 -8.93 7.70
N THR A 102 -1.62 -9.52 8.54
CA THR A 102 -1.30 -9.87 9.94
C THR A 102 -1.06 -11.37 10.11
N GLY A 103 -1.80 -12.20 9.38
CA GLY A 103 -1.72 -13.65 9.49
C GLY A 103 -2.41 -14.37 8.34
N ALA A 104 -2.12 -15.66 8.20
CA ALA A 104 -2.77 -16.49 7.18
C ALA A 104 -4.24 -16.76 7.55
N GLY A 105 -5.12 -16.76 6.56
CA GLY A 105 -6.55 -16.97 6.77
C GLY A 105 -7.40 -16.35 5.68
N THR A 106 -8.70 -16.32 5.91
CA THR A 106 -9.67 -15.69 5.02
C THR A 106 -10.52 -14.71 5.80
N THR A 107 -10.75 -13.53 5.24
CA THR A 107 -11.61 -12.50 5.81
C THR A 107 -12.39 -11.78 4.72
N VAL A 108 -13.36 -10.96 5.10
CA VAL A 108 -14.16 -10.14 4.19
C VAL A 108 -14.00 -8.69 4.61
N ILE A 109 -13.78 -7.83 3.62
CA ILE A 109 -13.85 -6.38 3.76
C ILE A 109 -15.00 -5.87 2.89
N ALA A 110 -15.76 -4.91 3.40
CA ALA A 110 -16.85 -4.30 2.64
C ALA A 110 -16.85 -2.78 2.78
N PHE A 111 -17.31 -2.12 1.73
CA PHE A 111 -17.34 -0.68 1.61
C PHE A 111 -18.66 -0.20 1.00
N GLU A 112 -18.97 1.07 1.24
CA GLU A 112 -20.13 1.76 0.70
C GLU A 112 -19.72 3.15 0.20
N TYR A 113 -20.17 3.50 -1.00
CA TYR A 113 -20.02 4.86 -1.50
C TYR A 113 -21.00 5.79 -0.78
N ARG A 114 -20.49 6.95 -0.37
CA ARG A 114 -21.28 8.00 0.25
C ARG A 114 -21.06 9.31 -0.48
N PHE A 115 -22.15 10.03 -0.68
CA PHE A 115 -22.13 11.41 -1.16
C PHE A 115 -22.48 12.34 0.00
N ARG A 116 -21.54 13.21 0.36
CA ARG A 116 -21.65 14.15 1.49
C ARG A 116 -21.98 13.46 2.82
N GLY A 117 -21.42 12.26 3.01
CA GLY A 117 -21.57 11.47 4.23
C GLY A 117 -22.84 10.62 4.30
N GLU A 118 -23.68 10.65 3.26
CA GLU A 118 -24.91 9.87 3.19
C GLU A 118 -24.88 8.89 2.01
N VAL A 119 -25.62 7.79 2.13
CA VAL A 119 -25.88 6.90 1.00
C VAL A 119 -26.78 7.63 0.01
N PRO A 120 -26.45 7.67 -1.30
CA PRO A 120 -27.30 8.32 -2.29
C PRO A 120 -28.74 7.82 -2.25
N GLU A 121 -29.72 8.73 -2.37
CA GLU A 121 -31.14 8.37 -2.38
C GLU A 121 -31.53 7.61 -3.66
N ASP A 122 -30.91 7.96 -4.79
CA ASP A 122 -31.11 7.26 -6.06
C ASP A 122 -30.37 5.93 -6.03
N ILE A 123 -31.10 4.84 -6.30
CA ILE A 123 -30.57 3.49 -6.33
C ILE A 123 -29.51 3.32 -7.43
N GLU A 124 -29.62 4.07 -8.53
CA GLU A 124 -28.64 4.00 -9.63
C GLU A 124 -27.28 4.58 -9.23
N ASP A 125 -27.25 5.46 -8.22
CA ASP A 125 -26.03 6.08 -7.69
C ASP A 125 -25.46 5.33 -6.46
N GLN A 126 -26.21 4.39 -5.88
CA GLN A 126 -25.74 3.57 -4.77
C GLN A 126 -24.69 2.57 -5.25
N LYS A 127 -23.55 2.52 -4.55
CA LYS A 127 -22.45 1.60 -4.85
C LYS A 127 -21.92 0.96 -3.58
N THR A 128 -21.66 -0.33 -3.66
CA THR A 128 -21.03 -1.11 -2.58
C THR A 128 -19.89 -1.93 -3.16
N ALA A 129 -18.97 -2.33 -2.28
CA ALA A 129 -17.89 -3.25 -2.59
C ALA A 129 -17.83 -4.31 -1.49
N GLU A 130 -17.64 -5.57 -1.86
CA GLU A 130 -17.39 -6.66 -0.92
C GLU A 130 -16.31 -7.56 -1.50
N ILE A 131 -15.22 -7.73 -0.75
CA ILE A 131 -14.03 -8.45 -1.21
C ILE A 131 -13.70 -9.55 -0.21
N THR A 132 -13.72 -10.79 -0.68
CA THR A 132 -13.16 -11.92 0.10
C THR A 132 -11.65 -11.96 -0.08
N VAL A 133 -10.91 -11.75 1.01
CA VAL A 133 -9.44 -11.77 1.01
C VAL A 133 -8.94 -13.07 1.61
N THR A 134 -8.00 -13.72 0.94
CA THR A 134 -7.27 -14.87 1.49
C THR A 134 -5.78 -14.58 1.55
N VAL A 135 -5.20 -14.66 2.75
CA VAL A 135 -3.76 -14.53 2.99
C VAL A 135 -3.14 -15.92 3.10
N LYS A 136 -2.08 -16.17 2.32
CA LYS A 136 -1.36 -17.46 2.26
C LYS A 136 0.11 -17.34 2.64
#